data_AF-A0A379VTR4-F1
#
_entry.id   AF-A0A379VTR4-F1
#
_cell.length_a   1.000
_cell.length_b   1.000
_cell.length_c   1.000
_cell.angle_alpha   90.00
_cell.angle_beta   90.00
_cell.angle_gamma   90.00
#
_symmetry.space_group_name_H-M   'P 1'
#
loop_
_entity.id
_entity.type
_entity.pdbx_description
1 polymer ?
#
loop_
_entity_poly.entity_id
_entity_poly.type
_entity_poly.pdbx_seq_one_letter_code
_entity_poly.pdbx_strand_id
1 'polypeptide(L)'
;MGGMAASGGYWISTPANYIVASPSTLTGSIGIFGVINTVENSLSSIGVHSDGVSTSPLADISMTKALSPEVQQMMQLSIEYGYKRFITLVADARKRTPEQIDKIAQGHVWTGEDAKANGLVDSLGDFDDAVAKAAELAKLKQWHLDYYQDEPTVL
;
A
#
# COMPACT_ATOMS: atom_id res chain seq x y z
N MET A 1 -14.80 4.55 1.67
CA MET A 1 -14.13 3.29 1.28
C MET A 1 -15.21 2.22 1.16
N GLY A 2 -15.26 1.51 0.03
CA GLY A 2 -16.24 0.45 -0.22
C GLY A 2 -15.57 -0.80 -0.80
N GLY A 3 -15.88 -1.97 -0.26
CA GLY A 3 -15.24 -3.24 -0.63
C GLY A 3 -13.82 -3.35 -0.07
N MET A 4 -12.84 -2.68 -0.69
CA MET A 4 -11.44 -2.74 -0.30
C MET A 4 -10.72 -1.40 -0.48
N ALA A 5 -9.91 -1.03 0.50
CA ALA A 5 -8.97 0.09 0.44
C ALA A 5 -7.75 -0.22 1.32
N ALA A 6 -7.02 -1.29 0.99
CA ALA A 6 -5.89 -1.81 1.76
C ALA A 6 -4.55 -1.50 1.09
N SER A 7 -3.45 -1.49 1.87
CA SER A 7 -2.08 -1.22 1.41
C SER A 7 -2.00 0.10 0.62
N GLY A 8 -1.62 0.08 -0.66
CA GLY A 8 -1.61 1.27 -1.52
C GLY A 8 -2.94 2.03 -1.54
N GLY A 9 -4.09 1.34 -1.42
CA GLY A 9 -5.40 1.97 -1.32
C GLY A 9 -5.58 2.78 -0.03
N TYR A 10 -5.03 2.31 1.08
CA TYR A 10 -5.01 3.06 2.33
C TYR A 10 -3.97 4.21 2.26
N TRP A 11 -2.83 3.98 1.61
CA TRP A 11 -1.80 5.01 1.40
C TRP A 11 -2.37 6.25 0.72
N ILE A 12 -3.11 6.09 -0.38
CA ILE A 12 -3.71 7.22 -1.10
C ILE A 12 -4.88 7.86 -0.35
N SER A 13 -5.40 7.19 0.68
CA SER A 13 -6.49 7.70 1.51
C SER A 13 -6.00 8.57 2.67
N THR A 14 -4.73 8.48 3.07
CA THR A 14 -4.18 9.23 4.20
C THR A 14 -4.20 10.76 4.08
N PRO A 15 -4.08 11.42 2.90
CA PRO A 15 -4.15 12.88 2.84
C PRO A 15 -5.59 13.41 2.98
N ALA A 16 -6.61 12.55 3.03
CA ALA A 16 -8.00 12.98 3.14
C ALA A 16 -8.27 13.71 4.47
N ASN A 17 -9.14 14.73 4.42
CA ASN A 17 -9.60 15.40 5.64
C ASN A 17 -10.45 14.49 6.54
N TYR A 18 -11.13 13.52 5.94
CA TYR A 18 -12.02 12.59 6.63
C TYR A 18 -12.15 11.29 5.84
N ILE A 19 -12.05 10.15 6.53
CA ILE A 19 -12.12 8.81 5.96
C ILE A 19 -13.39 8.11 6.46
N VAL A 20 -14.32 7.85 5.56
CA VAL A 20 -15.52 7.02 5.79
C VAL A 20 -15.26 5.62 5.25
N ALA A 21 -15.64 4.57 5.98
CA ALA A 21 -15.58 3.20 5.50
C ALA A 21 -16.87 2.42 5.82
N SER A 22 -17.33 1.57 4.91
CA SER A 22 -18.39 0.61 5.26
C SER A 22 -17.88 -0.37 6.33
N PRO A 23 -18.72 -0.82 7.28
CA PRO A 23 -18.34 -1.78 8.31
C PRO A 23 -17.57 -3.00 7.78
N SER A 24 -17.99 -3.54 6.63
CA SER A 24 -17.39 -4.71 5.99
C SER A 24 -16.23 -4.40 5.03
N THR A 25 -15.77 -3.14 4.95
CA THR A 25 -14.63 -2.77 4.11
C THR A 25 -13.36 -3.47 4.59
N LEU A 26 -12.58 -4.03 3.67
CA LEU A 26 -11.22 -4.49 3.97
C LEU A 26 -10.23 -3.35 3.75
N THR A 27 -9.62 -2.85 4.82
CA THR A 27 -8.69 -1.72 4.82
C THR A 27 -7.45 -2.03 5.65
N GLY A 28 -6.62 -1.03 5.95
CA GLY A 28 -5.34 -1.22 6.62
C GLY A 28 -4.35 -1.87 5.68
N SER A 29 -3.81 -3.04 6.04
CA SER A 29 -2.70 -3.70 5.36
C SER A 29 -1.51 -2.76 5.15
N ILE A 30 -1.19 -2.02 6.20
CA ILE A 30 -0.06 -1.07 6.21
C ILE A 30 1.20 -1.92 6.28
N GLY A 31 1.81 -2.18 5.13
CA GLY A 31 2.93 -3.08 4.96
C GLY A 31 3.50 -2.97 3.55
N ILE A 32 4.74 -3.44 3.39
CA ILE A 32 5.45 -3.47 2.10
C ILE A 32 6.11 -4.84 1.98
N PHE A 33 6.05 -5.42 0.78
CA PHE A 33 6.75 -6.65 0.45
C PHE A 33 7.28 -6.57 -0.98
N GLY A 34 8.30 -7.37 -1.27
CA GLY A 34 8.84 -7.57 -2.61
C GLY A 34 9.26 -9.03 -2.76
N VAL A 35 9.08 -9.58 -3.96
CA VAL A 35 9.44 -10.97 -4.26
C VAL A 35 10.30 -10.96 -5.52
N ILE A 36 11.45 -11.64 -5.44
CA ILE A 36 12.33 -11.89 -6.58
C ILE A 36 12.42 -13.38 -6.77
N ASN A 37 12.08 -13.85 -7.97
CA ASN A 37 12.21 -15.24 -8.35
C ASN A 37 13.40 -15.38 -9.28
N THR A 38 14.29 -16.32 -8.97
CA THR A 38 15.40 -16.72 -9.83
C THR A 38 15.23 -18.19 -10.22
N VAL A 39 15.70 -18.56 -11.40
CA VAL A 39 15.54 -19.90 -11.99
C VAL A 39 16.87 -20.55 -12.37
N GLU A 40 17.99 -20.05 -11.85
CA GLU A 40 19.33 -20.53 -12.16
C GLU A 40 19.50 -22.03 -11.87
N ASN A 41 18.94 -22.51 -10.75
CA ASN A 41 19.00 -23.94 -10.39
C ASN A 41 18.07 -24.79 -11.26
N SER A 42 16.91 -24.24 -11.65
CA SER A 42 15.99 -24.91 -12.57
C SER A 42 16.62 -25.06 -13.96
N LEU A 43 17.27 -24.02 -14.46
CA LEU A 43 18.01 -24.05 -15.73
C LEU A 43 19.23 -24.98 -15.66
N SER A 44 19.98 -24.94 -14.56
CA SER A 44 21.12 -25.83 -14.33
C SER A 44 20.71 -27.30 -14.39
N SER A 45 19.52 -27.66 -13.87
CA SER A 45 19.01 -29.04 -13.92
C SER A 45 18.76 -29.59 -15.33
N ILE A 46 18.59 -28.70 -16.32
CA ILE A 46 18.42 -29.05 -17.74
C ILE A 46 19.67 -28.72 -18.59
N GLY A 47 20.80 -28.41 -17.94
CA GLY A 47 22.07 -28.13 -18.60
C GLY A 47 22.21 -26.73 -19.18
N VAL A 48 21.35 -25.79 -18.78
CA VAL A 48 21.43 -24.37 -19.19
C VAL A 48 22.08 -23.55 -18.09
N HIS A 49 23.11 -22.79 -18.45
CA HIS A 49 23.85 -21.93 -17.52
C HIS A 49 23.92 -20.49 -18.04
N SER A 50 24.01 -19.53 -17.13
CA SER A 50 24.23 -18.11 -17.45
C SER A 50 25.57 -17.65 -16.90
N ASP A 51 26.38 -17.03 -17.74
CA ASP A 51 27.68 -16.45 -17.38
C ASP A 51 27.84 -15.08 -18.06
N GLY A 52 28.83 -14.30 -17.64
CA GLY A 52 29.14 -13.00 -18.23
C GLY A 52 30.12 -12.19 -17.40
N VAL A 53 30.32 -10.94 -17.81
CA VAL A 53 31.16 -9.97 -17.09
C VAL A 53 30.30 -8.79 -16.66
N SER A 54 30.49 -8.34 -15.43
CA SER A 54 29.80 -7.18 -14.86
C SER A 54 30.81 -6.28 -14.14
N THR A 55 30.59 -4.97 -14.20
CA THR A 55 31.42 -4.00 -13.47
C THR A 55 31.11 -3.96 -11.96
N SER A 56 29.96 -4.48 -11.54
CA SER A 56 29.52 -4.59 -10.16
C SER A 56 28.45 -5.69 -10.00
N PRO A 57 28.38 -6.38 -8.85
CA PRO A 57 27.28 -7.30 -8.54
C PRO A 57 25.89 -6.65 -8.65
N LEU A 58 25.80 -5.33 -8.39
CA LEU A 58 24.54 -4.58 -8.51
C LEU A 58 24.05 -4.43 -9.96
N ALA A 59 24.93 -4.61 -10.94
CA ALA A 59 24.59 -4.57 -12.35
C ALA A 59 24.21 -5.95 -12.90
N ASP A 60 24.36 -7.02 -12.10
CA ASP A 60 24.18 -8.41 -12.54
C ASP A 60 22.89 -9.04 -12.04
N ILE A 61 21.78 -8.29 -12.12
CA ILE A 61 20.45 -8.74 -11.71
C ILE A 61 19.73 -9.34 -12.92
N SER A 62 19.51 -10.65 -12.90
CA SER A 62 18.76 -11.39 -13.92
C SER A 62 17.95 -12.51 -13.28
N MET A 63 16.80 -12.86 -13.87
CA MET A 63 16.03 -14.04 -13.43
C MET A 63 16.82 -15.35 -13.59
N THR A 64 17.81 -15.40 -14.48
CA THR A 64 18.60 -16.61 -14.76
C THR A 64 19.87 -16.73 -13.90
N LYS A 65 20.08 -15.78 -12.98
CA LYS A 65 21.22 -15.73 -12.07
C LYS A 65 20.75 -15.69 -10.62
N ALA A 66 21.56 -16.24 -9.72
CA ALA A 66 21.31 -16.13 -8.29
C ALA A 66 21.38 -14.66 -7.84
N LEU A 67 20.53 -14.29 -6.89
CA LEU A 67 20.52 -12.94 -6.34
C LEU A 67 21.73 -12.72 -5.43
N SER A 68 22.61 -11.77 -5.77
CA SER A 68 23.82 -11.51 -4.98
C SER A 68 23.49 -11.01 -3.56
N PRO A 69 24.34 -11.28 -2.55
CA PRO A 69 24.12 -10.77 -1.18
C PRO A 69 24.00 -9.25 -1.10
N GLU A 70 24.74 -8.51 -1.92
CA GLU A 70 24.69 -7.04 -1.99
C GLU A 70 23.34 -6.56 -2.50
N VAL A 71 22.78 -7.21 -3.52
CA VAL A 71 21.44 -6.90 -4.03
C VAL A 71 20.38 -7.26 -3.01
N GLN A 72 20.50 -8.41 -2.33
CA GLN A 72 19.61 -8.81 -1.24
C GLN A 72 19.57 -7.75 -0.12
N GLN A 73 20.74 -7.28 0.33
CA GLN A 73 20.83 -6.23 1.34
C GLN A 73 20.18 -4.93 0.85
N MET A 74 20.48 -4.48 -0.38
CA MET A 74 19.88 -3.27 -0.94
C MET A 74 18.35 -3.34 -1.03
N MET A 75 17.81 -4.50 -1.41
CA MET A 75 16.37 -4.74 -1.43
C MET A 75 15.78 -4.71 -0.02
N GLN A 76 16.42 -5.37 0.95
CA GLN A 76 15.99 -5.35 2.35
C GLN A 76 15.96 -3.92 2.92
N LEU A 77 17.02 -3.14 2.72
CA LEU A 77 17.07 -1.73 3.11
C LEU A 77 15.96 -0.90 2.46
N SER A 78 15.64 -1.19 1.19
CA SER A 78 14.57 -0.48 0.46
C SER A 78 13.19 -0.80 1.03
N ILE A 79 12.92 -2.06 1.39
CA ILE A 79 11.68 -2.49 2.04
C ILE A 79 11.53 -1.85 3.42
N GLU A 80 12.59 -1.88 4.24
CA GLU A 80 12.61 -1.26 5.57
C GLU A 80 12.36 0.25 5.50
N TYR A 81 13.03 0.94 4.57
CA TYR A 81 12.83 2.36 4.34
C TYR A 81 11.38 2.66 3.92
N GLY A 82 10.85 1.89 2.97
CA GLY A 82 9.47 2.05 2.51
C GLY A 82 8.46 1.83 3.64
N TYR A 83 8.63 0.78 4.45
CA TYR A 83 7.74 0.50 5.58
C TYR A 83 7.77 1.64 6.59
N LYS A 84 8.97 2.11 6.97
CA LYS A 84 9.14 3.26 7.85
C LYS A 84 8.45 4.51 7.30
N ARG A 85 8.54 4.74 5.99
CA ARG A 85 7.84 5.84 5.32
C ARG A 85 6.32 5.68 5.41
N PHE A 86 5.80 4.47 5.21
CA PHE A 86 4.36 4.20 5.29
C PHE A 86 3.83 4.49 6.70
N ILE A 87 4.43 3.90 7.73
CA ILE A 87 3.96 4.11 9.11
C ILE A 87 4.07 5.57 9.53
N THR A 88 5.10 6.31 9.08
CA THR A 88 5.24 7.74 9.35
C THR A 88 4.12 8.55 8.70
N LEU A 89 3.84 8.28 7.42
CA LEU A 89 2.79 8.98 6.69
C LEU A 89 1.39 8.72 7.30
N VAL A 90 1.13 7.49 7.75
CA VAL A 90 -0.11 7.17 8.47
C VAL A 90 -0.13 7.85 9.84
N ALA A 91 1.00 7.87 10.56
CA ALA A 91 1.12 8.50 11.87
C ALA A 91 0.79 9.99 11.79
N ASP A 92 1.36 10.71 10.82
CA ASP A 92 1.11 12.12 10.58
C ASP A 92 -0.38 12.38 10.25
N ALA A 93 -0.93 11.62 9.30
CA ALA A 93 -2.33 11.75 8.88
C ALA A 93 -3.33 11.47 10.01
N ARG A 94 -3.04 10.47 10.85
CA ARG A 94 -3.93 10.01 11.93
C ARG A 94 -3.57 10.62 13.29
N LYS A 95 -2.64 11.58 13.33
CA LYS A 95 -2.18 12.29 14.53
C LYS A 95 -1.72 11.34 15.65
N ARG A 96 -0.90 10.36 15.27
CA ARG A 96 -0.31 9.33 16.14
C ARG A 96 1.20 9.31 15.99
N THR A 97 1.88 8.52 16.81
CA THR A 97 3.31 8.25 16.61
C THR A 97 3.52 7.03 15.70
N PRO A 98 4.66 6.93 14.99
CA PRO A 98 5.00 5.75 14.22
C PRO A 98 4.93 4.45 15.03
N GLU A 99 5.32 4.47 16.30
CA GLU A 99 5.29 3.29 17.19
C GLU A 99 3.85 2.86 17.53
N GLN A 100 2.91 3.80 17.63
CA GLN A 100 1.50 3.48 17.81
C GLN A 100 0.89 2.90 16.54
N ILE A 101 1.29 3.41 15.37
CA ILE A 101 0.86 2.86 14.08
C ILE A 101 1.44 1.48 13.85
N ASP A 102 2.72 1.26 14.17
CA ASP A 102 3.38 -0.04 13.99
C ASP A 102 2.63 -1.18 14.69
N LYS A 103 2.12 -0.93 15.91
CA LYS A 103 1.30 -1.91 16.67
C LYS A 103 0.01 -2.35 15.98
N ILE A 104 -0.52 -1.54 15.06
CA ILE A 104 -1.74 -1.83 14.29
C ILE A 104 -1.46 -1.96 12.78
N ALA A 105 -0.18 -1.99 12.39
CA ALA A 105 0.29 -2.14 11.03
C ALA A 105 0.80 -3.57 10.78
N GLN A 106 2.04 -3.75 10.35
CA GLN A 106 2.66 -5.05 10.07
C GLN A 106 1.94 -5.88 8.99
N GLY A 107 1.32 -5.20 8.03
CA GLY A 107 0.57 -5.84 6.94
C GLY A 107 -0.82 -6.36 7.35
N HIS A 108 -1.25 -6.18 8.60
CA HIS A 108 -2.54 -6.66 9.08
C HIS A 108 -3.72 -5.97 8.37
N VAL A 109 -4.64 -6.77 7.84
CA VAL A 109 -5.89 -6.28 7.22
C VAL A 109 -6.92 -6.07 8.31
N TRP A 110 -7.60 -4.93 8.28
CA TRP A 110 -8.67 -4.60 9.23
C TRP A 110 -10.01 -4.52 8.51
N THR A 111 -11.08 -4.92 9.20
CA THR A 111 -12.44 -4.54 8.77
C THR A 111 -12.65 -3.04 8.96
N GLY A 112 -13.70 -2.47 8.35
CA GLY A 112 -14.05 -1.07 8.56
C GLY A 112 -14.36 -0.79 10.03
N GLU A 113 -15.05 -1.72 10.70
CA GLU A 113 -15.33 -1.64 12.15
C GLU A 113 -14.06 -1.59 12.98
N ASP A 114 -13.13 -2.52 12.77
CA ASP A 114 -11.87 -2.56 13.50
C ASP A 114 -11.00 -1.34 13.20
N ALA A 115 -10.98 -0.90 11.94
CA ALA A 115 -10.26 0.28 11.51
C ALA A 115 -10.83 1.56 12.16
N LYS A 116 -12.13 1.59 12.45
CA LYS A 116 -12.74 2.71 13.18
C LYS A 116 -12.34 2.64 14.65
N ALA A 117 -12.39 1.46 15.25
CA ALA A 117 -12.01 1.24 16.65
C ALA A 117 -10.54 1.58 16.92
N ASN A 118 -9.64 1.23 15.98
CA ASN A 118 -8.21 1.48 16.10
C ASN A 118 -7.77 2.85 15.55
N GLY A 119 -8.67 3.65 14.98
CA GLY A 119 -8.44 5.05 14.56
C GLY A 119 -7.87 5.24 13.16
N LEU A 120 -7.80 4.19 12.34
CA LEU A 120 -7.41 4.28 10.93
C LEU A 120 -8.50 4.94 10.07
N VAL A 121 -9.78 4.84 10.45
CA VAL A 121 -10.88 5.56 9.78
C VAL A 121 -11.65 6.45 10.74
N ASP A 122 -12.29 7.49 10.19
CA ASP A 122 -12.97 8.53 10.97
C ASP A 122 -14.43 8.19 11.26
N SER A 123 -15.11 7.42 10.40
CA SER A 123 -16.48 6.97 10.64
C SER A 123 -16.81 5.71 9.86
N LEU A 124 -17.89 5.06 10.30
CA LEU A 124 -18.56 4.03 9.53
C LEU A 124 -19.69 4.66 8.73
N GLY A 125 -19.83 4.26 7.47
CA GLY A 125 -20.82 4.80 6.57
C GLY A 125 -20.60 4.35 5.13
N ASP A 126 -21.28 4.99 4.20
CA ASP A 126 -21.19 4.70 2.78
C ASP A 126 -20.73 5.91 1.95
N PHE A 127 -21.05 5.91 0.66
CA PHE A 127 -20.68 6.98 -0.26
C PHE A 127 -21.46 8.27 0.03
N ASP A 128 -22.74 8.17 0.39
CA ASP A 128 -23.58 9.33 0.63
C ASP A 128 -23.10 10.08 1.89
N ASP A 129 -22.66 9.34 2.91
CA ASP A 129 -22.02 9.92 4.10
C ASP A 129 -20.74 10.68 3.76
N ALA A 130 -19.93 10.13 2.84
CA ALA A 130 -18.68 10.77 2.40
C ALA A 130 -18.97 12.08 1.63
N VAL A 131 -19.96 12.08 0.74
CA VAL A 131 -20.40 13.28 0.01
C VAL A 131 -20.95 14.34 0.97
N ALA A 132 -21.82 13.93 1.89
CA ALA A 132 -22.38 14.82 2.90
C ALA A 132 -21.26 15.44 3.76
N LYS A 133 -20.26 14.65 4.16
CA LYS A 133 -19.13 15.15 4.92
C LYS A 133 -18.26 16.13 4.13
N ALA A 134 -18.03 15.87 2.85
CA ALA A 134 -17.30 16.80 1.99
C ALA A 134 -18.03 18.15 1.86
N ALA A 135 -19.35 18.12 1.65
CA ALA A 135 -20.17 19.33 1.59
C ALA A 135 -20.16 20.12 2.92
N GLU A 136 -20.24 19.41 4.05
CA GLU A 136 -20.13 20.01 5.40
C GLU A 136 -18.79 20.74 5.59
N LEU A 137 -17.67 20.08 5.27
CA LEU A 137 -16.33 20.65 5.39
C LEU A 137 -16.13 21.87 4.48
N ALA A 138 -16.75 21.85 3.30
CA ALA A 138 -16.75 22.96 2.33
C ALA A 138 -17.80 24.06 2.63
N LYS A 139 -18.65 23.88 3.65
CA LYS A 139 -19.75 24.79 4.02
C LYS A 139 -20.76 25.03 2.89
N LEU A 140 -21.02 24.00 2.08
CA LEU A 140 -21.97 24.05 0.97
C LEU A 140 -23.38 23.75 1.46
N LYS A 141 -24.37 24.57 1.06
CA LYS A 141 -25.80 24.32 1.33
C LYS A 141 -26.46 23.48 0.24
N GLN A 142 -25.90 23.52 -0.96
CA GLN A 142 -26.35 22.81 -2.14
C GLN A 142 -25.11 22.38 -2.92
N TRP A 143 -25.14 21.17 -3.49
CA TRP A 143 -24.09 20.62 -4.32
C TRP A 143 -24.71 19.72 -5.39
N HIS A 144 -23.95 19.51 -6.46
CA HIS A 144 -24.28 18.56 -7.51
C HIS A 144 -23.14 17.57 -7.66
N LEU A 145 -23.46 16.32 -7.98
CA LEU A 145 -22.47 15.28 -8.25
C LEU A 145 -22.43 15.04 -9.75
N ASP A 146 -21.31 15.38 -10.37
CA ASP A 146 -21.00 15.01 -11.74
C ASP A 146 -20.15 13.75 -11.72
N TYR A 147 -20.69 12.65 -12.23
CA TYR A 147 -19.97 11.40 -12.35
C TYR A 147 -19.19 11.39 -13.67
N TYR A 148 -17.87 11.56 -13.56
CA TYR A 148 -16.97 11.32 -14.68
C TYR A 148 -16.61 9.82 -14.70
N GLN A 149 -17.29 9.08 -15.57
CA GLN A 149 -16.79 7.79 -16.03
C GLN A 149 -16.11 8.02 -17.37
N ASP A 150 -14.78 7.91 -17.40
CA ASP A 150 -14.12 7.58 -18.65
C ASP A 150 -14.54 6.15 -19.02
N GLU A 151 -14.93 5.92 -20.27
CA GLU A 151 -15.03 4.55 -20.76
C GLU A 151 -13.68 3.87 -20.51
N PRO A 152 -13.64 2.67 -19.90
CA PRO A 152 -12.39 1.97 -19.71
C PRO A 152 -11.78 1.68 -21.08
N THR A 153 -10.78 2.47 -21.47
CA THR A 153 -9.96 2.16 -22.64
C THR A 153 -9.19 0.89 -22.33
N VAL A 154 -9.61 -0.20 -22.97
CA VAL A 154 -8.90 -1.46 -23.03
C VAL A 154 -7.69 -1.24 -23.96
N LEU A 155 -6.59 -0.75 -23.41
CA LEU A 155 -5.27 -0.76 -24.07
C LEU A 155 -4.26 -1.44 -23.15
#